data_AF-A5UT92-F1
#
_entry.id   AF-A5UT92-F1
#
_cell.length_a   1.000
_cell.length_b   1.000
_cell.length_c   1.000
_cell.angle_alpha   90.00
_cell.angle_beta   90.00
_cell.angle_gamma   90.00
#
_symmetry.space_group_name_H-M   'P 1'
#
loop_
_entity.id
_entity.type
_entity.pdbx_description
1 polymer ?
#
loop_
_entity_poly.entity_id
_entity_poly.type
_entity_poly.pdbx_seq_one_letter_code
_entity_poly.pdbx_strand_id
1 'polypeptide(L)'
;MQQHTDWRMAIFECGQHIVAFDDPDSDWDLLLIAENLPDSPWHRQQQILALLPQSWRHQVNVLAHTFSEWFARVTPLALDIALDGIVLYDKTQDLLPARLSALRQQLSDSGLERQAIGEHEWVWLWRDKPQRRWRLEWRHNYAGDDA
;
A
#
# COMPACT_ATOMS: atom_id res chain seq x y z
N MET A 1 -25.07 -11.56 -24.20
CA MET A 1 -25.56 -10.30 -23.63
C MET A 1 -24.57 -9.91 -22.55
N GLN A 2 -23.62 -9.05 -22.89
CA GLN A 2 -22.58 -8.53 -22.00
C GLN A 2 -23.26 -7.80 -20.84
N GLN A 3 -23.10 -8.26 -19.60
CA GLN A 3 -23.26 -7.39 -18.44
C GLN A 3 -21.85 -7.08 -17.96
N HIS A 4 -21.40 -5.94 -18.44
CA HIS A 4 -20.10 -5.37 -18.20
C HIS A 4 -20.26 -4.38 -17.04
N THR A 5 -19.38 -4.51 -16.05
CA THR A 5 -18.97 -3.48 -15.06
C THR A 5 -19.84 -3.27 -13.82
N ASP A 6 -19.22 -3.35 -12.64
CA ASP A 6 -19.27 -2.24 -11.65
C ASP A 6 -18.11 -2.37 -10.64
N TRP A 7 -17.21 -1.38 -10.69
CA TRP A 7 -16.05 -1.24 -9.82
C TRP A 7 -16.50 -0.76 -8.43
N ARG A 8 -15.90 -1.28 -7.35
CA ARG A 8 -16.11 -0.74 -5.99
C ARG A 8 -14.86 0.03 -5.57
N MET A 9 -14.93 1.34 -5.72
CA MET A 9 -13.87 2.30 -5.40
C MET A 9 -14.45 3.41 -4.53
N ALA A 10 -13.68 3.85 -3.54
CA ALA A 10 -14.14 4.73 -2.49
C ALA A 10 -13.06 5.78 -2.15
N ILE A 11 -13.27 6.99 -2.67
CA ILE A 11 -12.41 8.18 -2.59
C ILE A 11 -12.69 8.96 -1.31
N PHE A 12 -11.67 9.49 -0.64
CA PHE A 12 -11.88 10.64 0.24
C PHE A 12 -10.78 11.71 0.20
N GLU A 13 -11.24 12.95 0.16
CA GLU A 13 -10.45 14.17 0.08
C GLU A 13 -10.04 14.60 1.49
N CYS A 14 -8.88 14.12 1.94
CA CYS A 14 -7.90 14.85 2.77
C CYS A 14 -6.65 13.97 2.90
N GLY A 15 -5.57 14.27 2.15
CA GLY A 15 -4.25 13.66 2.40
C GLY A 15 -3.77 12.52 1.50
N GLN A 16 -3.55 12.82 0.23
CA GLN A 16 -2.39 12.47 -0.62
C GLN A 16 -2.08 11.04 -1.16
N HIS A 17 -2.39 9.87 -0.59
CA HIS A 17 -2.22 8.58 -1.32
C HIS A 17 -3.09 7.45 -0.77
N ILE A 18 -3.58 6.56 -1.66
CA ILE A 18 -4.48 5.44 -1.28
C ILE A 18 -4.14 4.11 -1.99
N VAL A 19 -4.13 2.98 -1.25
CA VAL A 19 -4.02 1.60 -1.77
C VAL A 19 -5.16 0.68 -1.26
N ALA A 20 -5.73 -0.21 -2.10
CA ALA A 20 -6.84 -1.14 -1.79
C ALA A 20 -6.54 -2.65 -2.08
N PHE A 21 -7.32 -3.56 -1.48
CA PHE A 21 -7.28 -5.05 -1.60
C PHE A 21 -8.67 -5.64 -1.96
N ASP A 22 -8.74 -6.85 -2.56
CA ASP A 22 -9.95 -7.43 -3.20
C ASP A 22 -10.50 -8.72 -2.54
N ASP A 23 -11.72 -8.67 -2.00
CA ASP A 23 -12.68 -9.79 -1.79
C ASP A 23 -14.11 -9.20 -1.57
N PRO A 24 -15.16 -9.67 -2.29
CA PRO A 24 -16.52 -9.11 -2.27
C PRO A 24 -17.33 -9.29 -0.98
N ASP A 25 -16.96 -10.22 -0.10
CA ASP A 25 -17.56 -10.42 1.24
C ASP A 25 -16.65 -9.90 2.36
N SER A 26 -15.45 -9.41 2.02
CA SER A 26 -14.47 -8.92 2.97
C SER A 26 -14.62 -7.43 3.23
N ASP A 27 -14.39 -7.04 4.49
CA ASP A 27 -13.98 -5.68 4.81
C ASP A 27 -12.76 -5.32 3.94
N TRP A 28 -12.73 -4.11 3.42
CA TRP A 28 -11.63 -3.65 2.54
C TRP A 28 -10.66 -2.76 3.32
N ASP A 29 -9.37 -2.99 3.13
CA ASP A 29 -8.32 -2.17 3.75
C ASP A 29 -8.02 -0.92 2.93
N LEU A 30 -7.91 0.21 3.61
CA LEU A 30 -7.57 1.51 3.06
C LEU A 30 -6.25 2.00 3.68
N LEU A 31 -5.15 1.95 2.93
CA LEU A 31 -3.92 2.63 3.33
C LEU A 31 -3.96 4.10 2.89
N LEU A 32 -3.90 5.05 3.83
CA LEU A 32 -3.72 6.47 3.59
C LEU A 32 -2.29 6.90 3.92
N ILE A 33 -1.58 7.52 2.97
CA ILE A 33 -0.28 8.16 3.24
C ILE A 33 -0.41 9.67 3.02
N ALA A 34 -0.28 10.43 4.12
CA ALA A 34 -0.53 11.87 4.10
C ALA A 34 0.48 12.66 4.94
N GLU A 35 0.71 13.92 4.59
CA GLU A 35 1.40 14.84 5.49
C GLU A 35 0.46 15.33 6.60
N ASN A 36 1.04 15.73 7.74
CA ASN A 36 0.32 16.40 8.84
C ASN A 36 -0.82 15.57 9.47
N LEU A 37 -0.71 14.24 9.47
CA LEU A 37 -1.64 13.40 10.22
C LEU A 37 -1.46 13.61 11.73
N PRO A 38 -2.55 13.63 12.54
CA PRO A 38 -2.45 13.73 14.00
C PRO A 38 -1.53 12.66 14.59
N ASP A 39 -0.68 12.96 15.57
CA ASP A 39 0.24 11.92 16.13
C ASP A 39 -0.50 10.74 16.79
N SER A 40 -1.72 10.96 17.27
CA SER A 40 -2.53 9.93 17.92
C SER A 40 -3.21 9.03 16.89
N PRO A 41 -2.97 7.69 16.90
CA PRO A 41 -3.61 6.75 15.96
C PRO A 41 -5.14 6.80 16.04
N TRP A 42 -5.69 6.92 17.25
CA TRP A 42 -7.13 7.05 17.47
C TRP A 42 -7.70 8.30 16.80
N HIS A 43 -7.06 9.46 16.97
CA HIS A 43 -7.51 10.69 16.32
C HIS A 43 -7.38 10.62 14.80
N ARG A 44 -6.31 10.01 14.26
CA ARG A 44 -6.20 9.76 12.80
C ARG A 44 -7.41 8.98 12.30
N GLN A 45 -7.70 7.85 12.95
CA GLN A 45 -8.80 6.98 12.56
C GLN A 45 -10.15 7.69 12.64
N GLN A 46 -10.42 8.42 13.73
CA GLN A 46 -11.65 9.19 13.87
C GLN A 46 -11.81 10.26 12.77
N GLN A 47 -10.75 11.01 12.45
CA GLN A 47 -10.79 12.03 11.41
C GLN A 47 -11.07 11.41 10.04
N ILE A 48 -10.35 10.34 9.69
CA ILE A 48 -10.53 9.68 8.39
C ILE A 48 -11.90 9.04 8.28
N LEU A 49 -12.41 8.36 9.31
CA LEU A 49 -13.76 7.77 9.27
C LEU A 49 -14.88 8.82 9.21
N ALA A 50 -14.69 9.99 9.82
CA ALA A 50 -15.64 11.10 9.72
C ALA A 50 -15.74 11.63 8.29
N LEU A 51 -14.60 11.62 7.61
CA LEU A 51 -14.45 11.76 6.18
C LEU A 51 -14.77 10.44 5.45
N LEU A 52 -15.76 9.64 5.81
CA LEU A 52 -16.21 8.54 4.95
C LEU A 52 -17.74 8.52 4.93
N PRO A 53 -18.38 8.07 3.83
CA PRO A 53 -19.82 7.89 3.80
C PRO A 53 -20.20 6.92 4.91
N GLN A 54 -21.34 7.17 5.58
CA GLN A 54 -21.73 6.39 6.75
C GLN A 54 -21.81 4.88 6.47
N SER A 55 -22.24 4.50 5.26
CA SER A 55 -22.31 3.11 4.80
C SER A 55 -20.95 2.40 4.77
N TRP A 56 -19.85 3.12 4.65
CA TRP A 56 -18.50 2.55 4.51
C TRP A 56 -17.78 2.42 5.85
N ARG A 57 -18.16 3.20 6.86
CA ARG A 57 -17.41 3.30 8.13
C ARG A 57 -17.26 1.98 8.90
N HIS A 58 -18.12 1.00 8.62
CA HIS A 58 -18.10 -0.33 9.23
C HIS A 58 -17.53 -1.42 8.33
N GLN A 59 -17.19 -1.07 7.08
CA GLN A 59 -16.73 -2.01 6.04
C GLN A 59 -15.27 -1.76 5.66
N VAL A 60 -14.63 -0.76 6.27
CA VAL A 60 -13.30 -0.28 5.92
C VAL A 60 -12.38 -0.33 7.12
N ASN A 61 -11.23 -0.97 6.95
CA ASN A 61 -10.13 -0.88 7.90
C ASN A 61 -9.13 0.16 7.41
N VAL A 62 -8.92 1.22 8.20
CA VAL A 62 -8.08 2.35 7.80
C VAL A 62 -6.69 2.24 8.44
N LEU A 63 -5.67 2.17 7.60
CA LEU A 63 -4.27 2.29 7.99
C LEU A 63 -3.75 3.66 7.55
N ALA A 64 -3.29 4.50 8.49
CA ALA A 64 -2.92 5.87 8.19
C ALA A 64 -1.49 6.19 8.65
N HIS A 65 -0.63 6.53 7.70
CA HIS A 65 0.79 6.81 7.93
C HIS A 65 1.19 8.16 7.37
N THR A 66 2.13 8.82 8.06
CA THR A 66 2.84 9.93 7.41
C THR A 66 3.82 9.41 6.37
N PHE A 67 4.26 10.29 5.47
CA PHE A 67 5.34 9.94 4.54
C PHE A 67 6.60 9.45 5.27
N SER A 68 7.00 10.16 6.32
CA SER A 68 8.19 9.79 7.09
C SER A 68 8.01 8.43 7.78
N GLU A 69 6.83 8.14 8.32
CA GLU A 69 6.53 6.84 8.93
C GLU A 69 6.51 5.70 7.90
N TRP A 70 5.83 5.90 6.77
CA TRP A 70 5.68 4.89 5.73
C TRP A 70 7.02 4.54 5.08
N PHE A 71 7.81 5.57 4.75
CA PHE A 71 9.09 5.41 4.07
C PHE A 71 10.26 5.16 5.03
N ALA A 72 10.05 5.11 6.35
CA ALA A 72 11.10 4.82 7.33
C ALA A 72 11.72 3.43 7.14
N ARG A 73 10.94 2.44 6.72
CA ARG A 73 11.39 1.07 6.45
C ARG A 73 10.43 0.35 5.51
N VAL A 74 10.94 -0.67 4.82
CA VAL A 74 10.09 -1.60 4.07
C VAL A 74 9.47 -2.59 5.06
N THR A 75 8.14 -2.64 5.10
CA THR A 75 7.36 -3.58 5.93
C THR A 75 6.84 -4.74 5.08
N PRO A 76 6.47 -5.89 5.66
CA PRO A 76 5.79 -6.96 4.92
C PRO A 76 4.54 -6.45 4.17
N LEU A 77 3.73 -5.61 4.81
CA LEU A 77 2.58 -4.95 4.18
C LEU A 77 2.97 -4.15 2.92
N ALA A 78 4.10 -3.44 2.94
CA ALA A 78 4.57 -2.72 1.76
C ALA A 78 4.92 -3.66 0.59
N LEU A 79 5.34 -4.91 0.88
CA LEU A 79 5.60 -5.92 -0.15
C LEU A 79 4.29 -6.45 -0.73
N ASP A 80 3.30 -6.73 0.12
CA ASP A 80 1.98 -7.15 -0.32
C ASP A 80 1.32 -6.08 -1.20
N ILE A 81 1.41 -4.82 -0.79
CA ILE A 81 0.97 -3.66 -1.58
C ILE A 81 1.73 -3.53 -2.89
N ALA A 82 3.03 -3.81 -2.90
CA ALA A 82 3.80 -3.76 -4.13
C ALA A 82 3.33 -4.80 -5.15
N LEU A 83 2.82 -5.96 -4.70
CA LEU A 83 2.33 -7.02 -5.58
C LEU A 83 0.86 -6.82 -6.00
N ASP A 84 -0.03 -6.59 -5.05
CA ASP A 84 -1.48 -6.60 -5.29
C ASP A 84 -2.15 -5.24 -5.10
N GLY A 85 -1.44 -4.30 -4.48
CA GLY A 85 -2.00 -3.01 -4.12
C GLY A 85 -2.37 -2.19 -5.35
N ILE A 86 -3.61 -1.67 -5.35
CA ILE A 86 -4.08 -0.76 -6.39
C ILE A 86 -3.93 0.67 -5.89
N VAL A 87 -3.05 1.45 -6.52
CA VAL A 87 -2.92 2.89 -6.23
C VAL A 87 -4.15 3.61 -6.80
N LEU A 88 -5.02 4.11 -5.92
CA LEU A 88 -6.23 4.83 -6.32
C LEU A 88 -5.95 6.31 -6.63
N TYR A 89 -4.97 6.88 -5.94
CA TYR A 89 -4.62 8.29 -6.08
C TYR A 89 -3.17 8.56 -5.69
N ASP A 90 -2.50 9.41 -6.45
CA ASP A 90 -1.13 9.87 -6.22
C ASP A 90 -1.01 11.35 -6.62
N LYS A 91 -0.63 12.21 -5.66
CA LYS A 91 -0.29 13.63 -5.93
C LYS A 91 1.22 13.93 -5.87
N THR A 92 2.06 12.95 -5.58
CA THR A 92 3.52 13.10 -5.49
C THR A 92 4.22 12.88 -6.82
N GLN A 93 3.53 13.13 -7.93
CA GLN A 93 4.09 13.04 -9.28
C GLN A 93 4.72 11.66 -9.54
N ASP A 94 3.94 10.60 -9.28
CA ASP A 94 4.31 9.19 -9.49
C ASP A 94 5.40 8.64 -8.55
N LEU A 95 5.74 9.35 -7.47
CA LEU A 95 6.71 8.86 -6.49
C LEU A 95 6.28 7.51 -5.88
N LEU A 96 5.02 7.35 -5.46
CA LEU A 96 4.58 6.11 -4.82
C LEU A 96 4.57 4.92 -5.80
N PRO A 97 3.94 5.00 -7.01
CA PRO A 97 4.08 4.00 -8.05
C PRO A 97 5.53 3.65 -8.39
N ALA A 98 6.42 4.64 -8.47
CA ALA A 98 7.82 4.42 -8.79
C ALA A 98 8.54 3.66 -7.65
N ARG A 99 8.25 3.98 -6.38
CA ARG A 99 8.79 3.28 -5.20
C ARG A 99 8.26 1.84 -5.12
N LEU A 100 6.97 1.62 -5.38
CA LEU A 100 6.38 0.27 -5.44
C LEU A 100 6.93 -0.55 -6.61
N SER A 101 7.15 0.09 -7.77
CA SER A 101 7.84 -0.55 -8.90
C SER A 101 9.28 -0.94 -8.55
N ALA A 102 10.02 -0.07 -7.85
CA ALA A 102 11.36 -0.37 -7.39
C ALA A 102 11.39 -1.52 -6.35
N LEU A 103 10.36 -1.63 -5.50
CA LEU A 103 10.21 -2.78 -4.60
C LEU A 103 9.93 -4.07 -5.37
N ARG A 104 9.00 -4.05 -6.34
CA ARG A 104 8.73 -5.21 -7.21
C ARG A 104 9.99 -5.71 -7.91
N GLN A 105 10.80 -4.78 -8.43
CA GLN A 105 12.08 -5.16 -9.05
C GLN A 105 13.04 -5.80 -8.04
N GLN A 106 13.17 -5.24 -6.83
CA GLN A 106 14.00 -5.83 -5.78
C GLN A 106 13.52 -7.22 -5.36
N LEU A 107 12.20 -7.44 -5.26
CA LEU A 107 11.63 -8.77 -4.99
C LEU A 107 12.03 -9.76 -6.08
N SER A 108 11.85 -9.39 -7.35
CA SER A 108 12.24 -10.20 -8.50
C SER A 108 13.75 -10.50 -8.52
N ASP A 109 14.60 -9.51 -8.29
CA ASP A 109 16.06 -9.64 -8.32
C ASP A 109 16.58 -10.51 -7.16
N SER A 110 15.92 -10.41 -6.00
CA SER A 110 16.31 -11.13 -4.79
C SER A 110 15.81 -12.58 -4.77
N GLY A 111 14.80 -12.90 -5.60
CA GLY A 111 14.12 -14.18 -5.59
C GLY A 111 13.22 -14.39 -4.36
N LEU A 112 12.83 -13.32 -3.67
CA LEU A 112 11.83 -13.38 -2.61
C LEU A 112 10.43 -13.38 -3.24
N GLU A 113 9.68 -14.44 -2.99
CA GLU A 113 8.37 -14.68 -3.60
C GLU A 113 7.31 -14.96 -2.53
N ARG A 114 6.07 -14.60 -2.84
CA ARG A 114 4.93 -14.97 -2.01
C ARG A 114 4.31 -16.27 -2.55
N GLN A 115 4.16 -17.27 -1.68
CA GLN A 115 3.59 -18.57 -2.01
C GLN A 115 2.37 -18.86 -1.14
N ALA A 116 1.34 -19.46 -1.73
CA ALA A 116 0.17 -19.94 -0.99
C ALA A 116 0.52 -21.26 -0.30
N ILE A 117 0.20 -21.38 0.98
CA ILE A 117 0.40 -22.61 1.77
C ILE A 117 -0.93 -23.23 2.25
N GLY A 118 -2.05 -22.57 1.97
CA GLY A 118 -3.39 -23.00 2.32
C GLY A 118 -4.44 -22.11 1.66
N GLU A 119 -5.71 -22.34 1.98
CA GLU A 119 -6.79 -21.43 1.56
C GLU A 119 -6.60 -20.09 2.27
N HIS A 120 -6.37 -19.02 1.49
CA HIS A 120 -6.14 -17.65 1.96
C HIS A 120 -4.88 -17.43 2.83
N GLU A 121 -3.98 -18.42 2.92
CA GLU A 121 -2.73 -18.32 3.67
C GLU A 121 -1.53 -18.14 2.74
N TRP A 122 -0.78 -17.07 2.98
CA TRP A 122 0.39 -16.69 2.18
C TRP A 122 1.63 -16.54 3.03
N VAL A 123 2.77 -16.99 2.50
CA VAL A 123 4.09 -16.82 3.14
C VAL A 123 5.11 -16.31 2.15
N TRP A 124 6.07 -15.54 2.67
CA TRP A 124 7.22 -15.07 1.92
C TRP A 124 8.36 -16.09 1.99
N LEU A 125 8.75 -16.63 0.84
CA LEU A 125 9.77 -17.65 0.71
C LEU A 125 10.84 -17.22 -0.29
N TRP A 126 12.08 -17.60 0.00
CA TRP A 126 13.18 -17.41 -0.93
C TRP A 126 13.18 -18.55 -1.95
N ARG A 127 13.21 -18.23 -3.24
CA ARG A 127 13.40 -19.20 -4.32
C ARG A 127 14.73 -19.94 -4.16
N ASP A 128 15.80 -19.19 -3.90
CA ASP A 128 17.15 -19.70 -3.65
C ASP A 128 17.67 -19.15 -2.33
N LYS A 129 18.67 -19.82 -1.73
CA LYS A 129 19.25 -19.36 -0.46
C LYS A 129 19.69 -17.89 -0.60
N PRO A 130 19.18 -16.98 0.26
CA PRO A 130 19.45 -15.57 0.09
C PRO A 130 20.95 -15.27 0.16
N GLN A 131 21.42 -14.39 -0.73
CA GLN A 131 22.81 -13.93 -0.69
C GLN A 131 23.08 -13.22 0.64
N ARG A 132 24.29 -13.30 1.19
CA ARG A 132 24.65 -12.79 2.55
C ARG A 132 24.40 -11.28 2.81
N ARG A 133 23.91 -10.51 1.84
CA ARG A 133 23.62 -9.07 1.93
C ARG A 133 22.33 -8.67 1.19
N TRP A 134 21.26 -9.41 1.36
CA TRP A 134 19.95 -8.95 0.86
C TRP A 134 19.36 -7.92 1.83
N ARG A 135 18.84 -6.83 1.29
CA ARG A 135 18.07 -5.82 2.04
C ARG A 135 17.08 -5.17 1.07
N LEU A 136 15.83 -5.07 1.50
CA LEU A 136 14.80 -4.33 0.76
C LEU A 136 14.75 -2.92 1.33
N GLU A 137 14.85 -1.94 0.45
CA GLU A 137 14.82 -0.53 0.83
C GLU A 137 13.94 0.26 -0.13
N TRP A 138 13.35 1.33 0.40
CA TRP A 138 12.74 2.34 -0.43
C TRP A 138 13.83 3.07 -1.22
N ARG A 139 13.97 2.79 -2.52
CA ARG A 139 14.98 3.44 -3.39
C ARG A 139 14.66 4.90 -3.64
N HIS A 140 15.57 5.81 -3.32
CA HIS A 140 15.42 7.22 -3.68
C HIS A 140 15.57 7.38 -5.19
N ASN A 141 14.46 7.60 -5.88
CA ASN A 141 14.52 8.06 -7.26
C ASN A 141 14.89 9.55 -7.21
N TYR A 142 16.18 9.84 -7.39
CA TYR A 142 16.65 11.19 -7.66
C TYR A 142 16.23 11.57 -9.08
N ALA A 143 15.10 12.25 -9.21
CA ALA A 143 14.84 13.08 -10.37
C ALA A 143 15.15 14.54 -9.97
N GLY A 144 16.41 14.96 -10.16
CA GLY A 144 16.75 16.39 -10.29
C GLY A 144 17.31 17.12 -9.07
N ASP A 145 18.42 16.67 -8.49
CA ASP A 145 19.34 17.58 -7.75
C ASP A 145 20.64 17.70 -8.55
N ASP A 146 20.57 18.44 -9.66
CA ASP A 146 21.69 19.15 -10.27
C ASP A 146 21.23 20.61 -10.46
N ALA A 147 21.44 21.42 -9.42
CA ALA A 147 21.45 22.89 -9.50
C ALA A 147 22.32 23.46 -8.36
#